data_AF-A0A347AD54-F1
#
_entry.id   AF-A0A347AD54-F1
#
_cell.length_a   1.000
_cell.length_b   1.000
_cell.length_c   1.000
_cell.angle_alpha   90.00
_cell.angle_beta   90.00
_cell.angle_gamma   90.00
#
_symmetry.space_group_name_H-M   'P 1'
#
loop_
_entity.id
_entity.type
_entity.pdbx_description
1 polymer ?
#
loop_
_entity_poly.entity_id
_entity_poly.type
_entity_poly.pdbx_seq_one_letter_code
_entity_poly.pdbx_strand_id
1 'polypeptide(L)'
;MENEKKLFLKALKNKFDEDPNEHYTDYYCFGGWEQSPRKKEFNEYAEKLEKERGGLPFYNPDIGVPLGQRKLMAYKISGTDTYVEGDDLHFCNNSAIQQLSDDIKRTIIVGMDTGHAVLEKRLGVEVTPETINNYMETINHALPGGAVVQEHMVEVHPGLVGDCYAKIFTGDDNLADELDKRFMIDINKEFPEEQAEMLKSYVGSKTYQISRVPTLVVRTCDGGTVSRWSAMQIGMSFISAYKLCAGEAAIADFSYAAKHADVIEMGTFLPARRARGPNEPGGIAFGVLADMIQTSRISDDPAKISLEVIAAAAAIYDQIWLGSYMSGGVGFTQYATASYTDDILDDFVYYGKEYVEDKYGICGTKADMDVVKDISTEVTLYAMEQYEIPTLLEDHFGGSQRAAVAAAAAGCSTAFATGNSNAGINGWYLSQILHKEVHSRLGFYGYDLQDQCGASNSLSVRSDEGLIHELRGPNYPNYAMNVGHQPEYAGIAQAPHAARGDAFCVNPLIKIAFADKNLAFDFERPRKSIAKGALREFMPGGERALINPAG
;
A
#
# COMPACT_ATOMS: atom_id res chain seq x y z
N MET A 1 27.39 12.17 -7.91
CA MET A 1 27.07 11.93 -9.34
C MET A 1 27.34 13.18 -10.18
N GLU A 2 28.11 13.08 -11.27
CA GLU A 2 28.18 14.14 -12.32
C GLU A 2 26.77 14.40 -12.90
N ASN A 3 26.51 15.65 -13.34
CA ASN A 3 25.19 16.12 -13.80
C ASN A 3 24.51 15.27 -14.90
N GLU A 4 25.23 14.38 -15.60
CA GLU A 4 24.67 13.49 -16.62
C GLU A 4 23.99 12.22 -16.07
N LYS A 5 24.02 11.97 -14.74
CA LYS A 5 23.47 10.74 -14.11
C LYS A 5 22.15 10.90 -13.36
N LYS A 6 21.58 12.11 -13.25
CA LYS A 6 20.36 12.35 -12.47
C LYS A 6 19.14 11.67 -13.12
N LEU A 7 18.37 10.90 -12.36
CA LEU A 7 17.28 10.08 -12.91
C LEU A 7 16.10 10.93 -13.38
N PHE A 8 15.84 12.04 -12.68
CA PHE A 8 14.70 12.92 -12.95
C PHE A 8 14.86 13.82 -14.19
N LEU A 9 16.07 13.97 -14.74
CA LEU A 9 16.29 14.91 -15.86
C LEU A 9 15.48 14.55 -17.11
N LYS A 10 15.22 13.26 -17.36
CA LYS A 10 14.35 12.82 -18.47
C LYS A 10 12.90 13.30 -18.26
N ALA A 11 12.41 13.28 -17.02
CA ALA A 11 11.08 13.76 -16.70
C ALA A 11 10.98 15.28 -16.89
N LEU A 12 11.93 16.05 -16.33
CA LEU A 12 11.93 17.51 -16.43
C LEU A 12 12.01 17.99 -17.89
N LYS A 13 12.88 17.40 -18.71
CA LYS A 13 13.02 17.74 -20.15
C LYS A 13 11.78 17.40 -20.99
N ASN A 14 10.94 16.48 -20.52
CA ASN A 14 9.67 16.17 -21.17
C ASN A 14 8.52 17.05 -20.65
N LYS A 15 8.64 17.59 -19.43
CA LYS A 15 7.65 18.48 -18.81
C LYS A 15 7.77 19.92 -19.30
N PHE A 16 8.98 20.44 -19.36
CA PHE A 16 9.26 21.85 -19.66
C PHE A 16 9.91 22.00 -21.03
N ASP A 17 9.68 23.14 -21.68
CA ASP A 17 10.29 23.41 -22.99
C ASP A 17 11.70 24.00 -22.82
N GLU A 18 11.98 24.55 -21.64
CA GLU A 18 13.23 25.13 -21.21
C GLU A 18 14.26 24.10 -20.74
N ASP A 19 15.54 24.50 -20.68
CA ASP A 19 16.55 23.71 -19.98
C ASP A 19 16.20 23.61 -18.48
N PRO A 20 16.43 22.45 -17.82
CA PRO A 20 16.12 22.31 -16.41
C PRO A 20 16.68 23.39 -15.48
N ASN A 21 17.81 24.01 -15.84
CA ASN A 21 18.47 25.06 -15.06
C ASN A 21 18.03 26.49 -15.42
N GLU A 22 17.10 26.67 -16.36
CA GLU A 22 16.59 27.98 -16.71
C GLU A 22 15.76 28.56 -15.55
N HIS A 23 16.02 29.81 -15.19
CA HIS A 23 15.41 30.49 -14.05
C HIS A 23 14.15 31.28 -14.41
N TYR A 24 13.87 31.42 -15.71
CA TYR A 24 12.75 32.20 -16.22
C TYR A 24 11.91 31.36 -17.19
N THR A 25 10.59 31.45 -17.04
CA THR A 25 9.63 30.85 -17.97
C THR A 25 8.46 31.82 -18.19
N ASP A 26 7.63 31.54 -19.18
CA ASP A 26 6.45 32.32 -19.50
C ASP A 26 5.22 31.81 -18.72
N TYR A 27 4.41 32.74 -18.23
CA TYR A 27 3.14 32.46 -17.56
C TYR A 27 2.00 33.22 -18.26
N TYR A 28 0.76 32.82 -17.97
CA TYR A 28 -0.48 33.45 -18.46
C TYR A 28 -0.68 33.37 -19.99
N CYS A 29 0.13 32.55 -20.67
CA CYS A 29 0.12 32.38 -22.13
C CYS A 29 -0.41 31.01 -22.60
N PHE A 30 -0.85 30.15 -21.69
CA PHE A 30 -1.26 28.77 -22.00
C PHE A 30 -2.75 28.60 -22.30
N GLY A 31 -3.57 29.67 -22.24
CA GLY A 31 -5.02 29.54 -22.46
C GLY A 31 -5.78 28.88 -21.30
N GLY A 32 -5.24 28.90 -20.08
CA GLY A 32 -5.91 28.38 -18.90
C GLY A 32 -6.09 26.86 -18.95
N TRP A 33 -7.28 26.36 -18.64
CA TRP A 33 -7.58 24.93 -18.64
C TRP A 33 -7.58 24.29 -20.04
N GLU A 34 -7.72 25.09 -21.10
CA GLU A 34 -7.80 24.60 -22.49
C GLU A 34 -6.49 23.96 -22.98
N GLN A 35 -5.35 24.25 -22.32
CA GLN A 35 -4.09 23.56 -22.58
C GLN A 35 -4.15 22.06 -22.29
N SER A 36 -5.02 21.64 -21.36
CA SER A 36 -5.08 20.26 -20.86
C SER A 36 -6.14 19.45 -21.61
N PRO A 37 -5.74 18.35 -22.29
CA PRO A 37 -6.69 17.36 -22.78
C PRO A 37 -7.66 16.86 -21.71
N ARG A 38 -7.20 16.61 -20.48
CA ARG A 38 -8.07 16.07 -19.43
C ARG A 38 -9.09 17.08 -18.93
N LYS A 39 -8.70 18.34 -18.73
CA LYS A 39 -9.65 19.40 -18.33
C LYS A 39 -10.69 19.69 -19.41
N LYS A 40 -10.31 19.54 -20.69
CA LYS A 40 -11.26 19.59 -21.82
C LYS A 40 -12.28 18.46 -21.78
N GLU A 41 -11.83 17.23 -21.59
CA GLU A 41 -12.76 16.10 -21.40
C GLU A 41 -13.71 16.37 -20.21
N PHE A 42 -13.20 16.89 -19.08
CA PHE A 42 -14.04 17.18 -17.92
C PHE A 42 -15.13 18.21 -18.23
N ASN A 43 -14.80 19.29 -18.93
CA ASN A 43 -15.78 20.30 -19.32
C ASN A 43 -16.85 19.73 -20.27
N GLU A 44 -16.44 18.94 -21.27
CA GLU A 44 -17.37 18.30 -22.21
C GLU A 44 -18.37 17.37 -21.50
N TYR A 45 -17.90 16.55 -20.56
CA TYR A 45 -18.77 15.70 -19.75
C TYR A 45 -19.67 16.52 -18.82
N ALA A 46 -19.16 17.63 -18.27
CA ALA A 46 -19.94 18.49 -17.38
C ALA A 46 -21.12 19.13 -18.11
N GLU A 47 -20.91 19.68 -19.30
CA GLU A 47 -21.97 20.27 -20.12
C GLU A 47 -23.06 19.24 -20.49
N LYS A 48 -22.65 18.00 -20.80
CA LYS A 48 -23.59 16.92 -21.07
C LYS A 48 -24.45 16.60 -19.83
N LEU A 49 -23.80 16.42 -18.68
CA LEU A 49 -24.48 16.07 -17.42
C LEU A 49 -25.37 17.20 -16.89
N GLU A 50 -24.97 18.45 -17.07
CA GLU A 50 -25.81 19.62 -16.74
C GLU A 50 -27.11 19.58 -17.55
N LYS A 51 -27.03 19.34 -18.87
CA LYS A 51 -28.20 19.22 -19.75
C LYS A 51 -29.11 18.05 -19.34
N GLU A 52 -28.52 16.87 -19.11
CA GLU A 52 -29.26 15.68 -18.68
C GLU A 52 -29.96 15.88 -17.32
N ARG A 53 -29.40 16.72 -16.46
CA ARG A 53 -29.96 17.06 -15.14
C ARG A 53 -30.86 18.30 -15.16
N GLY A 54 -31.29 18.75 -16.34
CA GLY A 54 -32.23 19.87 -16.48
C GLY A 54 -31.64 21.24 -16.14
N GLY A 55 -30.35 21.45 -16.39
CA GLY A 55 -29.66 22.72 -16.15
C GLY A 55 -29.18 22.90 -14.72
N LEU A 56 -29.06 21.83 -13.92
CA LEU A 56 -28.44 21.91 -12.60
C LEU A 56 -26.93 22.16 -12.76
N PRO A 57 -26.38 23.27 -12.24
CA PRO A 57 -24.96 23.57 -12.39
C PRO A 57 -24.06 22.43 -11.89
N PHE A 58 -22.97 22.19 -12.62
CA PHE A 58 -22.01 21.14 -12.33
C PHE A 58 -20.56 21.66 -12.41
N TYR A 59 -19.57 20.80 -12.68
CA TYR A 59 -18.17 21.24 -12.88
C TYR A 59 -18.12 22.38 -13.89
N ASN A 60 -17.51 23.50 -13.51
CA ASN A 60 -17.42 24.70 -14.32
C ASN A 60 -16.04 25.34 -14.09
N PRO A 61 -15.18 25.41 -15.13
CA PRO A 61 -13.83 25.95 -14.99
C PRO A 61 -13.78 27.47 -14.72
N ASP A 62 -14.90 28.20 -14.87
CA ASP A 62 -15.00 29.63 -14.59
C ASP A 62 -15.25 29.94 -13.10
N ILE A 63 -15.53 28.93 -12.28
CA ILE A 63 -15.79 29.10 -10.84
C ILE A 63 -14.48 29.03 -10.05
N GLY A 64 -14.26 30.04 -9.20
CA GLY A 64 -13.08 30.13 -8.34
C GLY A 64 -11.91 30.82 -9.03
N VAL A 65 -10.74 30.16 -9.06
CA VAL A 65 -9.54 30.69 -9.71
C VAL A 65 -9.32 29.95 -11.03
N PRO A 66 -9.11 30.65 -12.16
CA PRO A 66 -8.94 29.99 -13.46
C PRO A 66 -7.63 29.21 -13.51
N LEU A 67 -7.72 27.88 -13.53
CA LEU A 67 -6.57 26.99 -13.61
C LEU A 67 -5.78 27.15 -14.92
N GLY A 68 -4.51 26.76 -14.91
CA GLY A 68 -3.67 26.75 -16.10
C GLY A 68 -3.05 28.10 -16.47
N GLN A 69 -2.85 28.99 -15.49
CA GLN A 69 -2.02 30.19 -15.68
C GLN A 69 -0.53 29.85 -15.81
N ARG A 70 -0.12 28.67 -15.36
CA ARG A 70 1.18 28.04 -15.61
C ARG A 70 0.96 26.73 -16.38
N LYS A 71 2.05 26.12 -16.85
CA LYS A 71 2.01 24.80 -17.49
C LYS A 71 1.36 23.78 -16.57
N LEU A 72 0.33 23.09 -17.06
CA LEU A 72 -0.27 21.94 -16.37
C LEU A 72 0.54 20.70 -16.73
N MET A 73 1.35 20.23 -15.77
CA MET A 73 2.41 19.25 -16.01
C MET A 73 1.87 17.83 -16.17
N ALA A 74 2.50 17.06 -17.06
CA ALA A 74 2.43 15.61 -17.05
C ALA A 74 3.47 15.04 -16.08
N TYR A 75 3.19 13.88 -15.51
CA TYR A 75 4.03 13.20 -14.54
C TYR A 75 4.46 11.86 -15.12
N LYS A 76 5.77 11.62 -15.14
CA LYS A 76 6.33 10.30 -15.42
C LYS A 76 6.07 9.42 -14.21
N ILE A 77 5.49 8.25 -14.35
CA ILE A 77 5.38 7.33 -13.21
C ILE A 77 6.74 6.65 -13.04
N SER A 78 7.35 6.77 -11.86
CA SER A 78 8.74 6.35 -11.64
C SER A 78 8.95 4.87 -11.99
N GLY A 79 10.12 4.55 -12.55
CA GLY A 79 10.44 3.19 -13.01
C GLY A 79 9.63 2.70 -14.24
N THR A 80 8.86 3.58 -14.89
CA THR A 80 8.14 3.30 -16.14
C THR A 80 8.54 4.30 -17.24
N ASP A 81 7.95 4.21 -18.43
CA ASP A 81 8.02 5.26 -19.46
C ASP A 81 6.67 5.98 -19.66
N THR A 82 5.73 5.78 -18.73
CA THR A 82 4.38 6.33 -18.82
C THR A 82 4.33 7.76 -18.29
N TYR A 83 3.80 8.68 -19.10
CA TYR A 83 3.51 10.06 -18.73
C TYR A 83 2.00 10.30 -18.76
N VAL A 84 1.45 10.89 -17.70
CA VAL A 84 0.02 11.20 -17.58
C VAL A 84 -0.19 12.55 -16.89
N GLU A 85 -1.31 13.21 -17.15
CA GLU A 85 -1.70 14.38 -16.34
C GLU A 85 -2.02 13.94 -14.91
N GLY A 86 -1.75 14.80 -13.92
CA GLY A 86 -1.97 14.46 -12.50
C GLY A 86 -3.41 14.04 -12.16
N ASP A 87 -4.39 14.45 -12.97
CA ASP A 87 -5.78 14.03 -12.88
C ASP A 87 -5.98 12.51 -13.02
N ASP A 88 -5.16 11.83 -13.83
CA ASP A 88 -5.23 10.38 -14.06
C ASP A 88 -4.62 9.57 -12.90
N LEU A 89 -3.91 10.26 -12.00
CA LEU A 89 -3.36 9.69 -10.77
C LEU A 89 -4.30 9.92 -9.58
N HIS A 90 -5.39 10.67 -9.74
CA HIS A 90 -6.41 10.78 -8.70
C HIS A 90 -7.10 9.42 -8.50
N PHE A 91 -7.24 8.96 -7.25
CA PHE A 91 -7.77 7.62 -6.97
C PHE A 91 -9.17 7.36 -7.56
N CYS A 92 -10.05 8.36 -7.62
CA CYS A 92 -11.35 8.25 -8.30
C CYS A 92 -11.25 7.99 -9.82
N ASN A 93 -10.16 8.43 -10.46
CA ASN A 93 -9.92 8.30 -11.90
C ASN A 93 -8.99 7.12 -12.25
N ASN A 94 -8.50 6.40 -11.23
CA ASN A 94 -7.52 5.34 -11.39
C ASN A 94 -8.03 4.04 -10.76
N SER A 95 -8.49 3.11 -11.60
CA SER A 95 -9.06 1.83 -11.15
C SER A 95 -8.02 0.92 -10.48
N ALA A 96 -6.74 1.05 -10.80
CA ALA A 96 -5.68 0.28 -10.16
C ALA A 96 -5.46 0.71 -8.71
N ILE A 97 -5.47 2.02 -8.42
CA ILE A 97 -5.37 2.54 -7.04
C ILE A 97 -6.57 2.07 -6.20
N GLN A 98 -7.77 2.07 -6.77
CA GLN A 98 -8.96 1.54 -6.07
C GLN A 98 -8.80 0.04 -5.79
N GLN A 99 -8.39 -0.75 -6.79
CA GLN A 99 -8.23 -2.20 -6.63
C GLN A 99 -7.11 -2.56 -5.65
N LEU A 100 -6.02 -1.77 -5.56
CA LEU A 100 -4.99 -1.93 -4.53
C LEU A 100 -5.63 -1.86 -3.13
N SER A 101 -6.47 -0.86 -2.88
CA SER A 101 -7.17 -0.74 -1.59
C SER A 101 -8.20 -1.85 -1.38
N ASP A 102 -8.92 -2.26 -2.43
CA ASP A 102 -9.94 -3.29 -2.32
C ASP A 102 -9.32 -4.68 -2.05
N ASP A 103 -8.23 -5.03 -2.74
CA ASP A 103 -7.49 -6.29 -2.54
C ASP A 103 -6.88 -6.40 -1.13
N ILE A 104 -6.38 -5.29 -0.58
CA ILE A 104 -5.94 -5.25 0.82
C ILE A 104 -7.15 -5.43 1.76
N LYS A 105 -8.18 -4.59 1.60
CA LYS A 105 -9.33 -4.55 2.49
C LYS A 105 -10.04 -5.89 2.56
N ARG A 106 -10.24 -6.56 1.42
CA ARG A 106 -11.00 -7.83 1.30
C ARG A 106 -10.23 -9.09 1.70
N THR A 107 -8.98 -8.96 2.13
CA THR A 107 -8.14 -10.09 2.52
C THR A 107 -8.19 -10.33 4.03
N ILE A 108 -8.28 -11.60 4.43
CA ILE A 108 -8.14 -12.03 5.83
C ILE A 108 -7.40 -13.37 5.90
N ILE A 109 -6.56 -13.55 6.92
CA ILE A 109 -5.86 -14.81 7.18
C ILE A 109 -6.48 -15.45 8.41
N VAL A 110 -6.71 -16.76 8.36
CA VAL A 110 -7.30 -17.55 9.44
C VAL A 110 -6.50 -18.82 9.64
N GLY A 111 -5.98 -19.05 10.86
CA GLY A 111 -5.34 -20.31 11.23
C GLY A 111 -6.33 -21.48 11.20
N MET A 112 -5.90 -22.62 10.68
CA MET A 112 -6.72 -23.82 10.57
C MET A 112 -6.51 -24.79 11.74
N ASP A 113 -5.36 -24.71 12.41
CA ASP A 113 -4.97 -25.59 13.50
C ASP A 113 -5.98 -25.66 14.65
N THR A 114 -6.54 -24.54 15.11
CA THR A 114 -7.54 -24.58 16.18
C THR A 114 -8.82 -25.26 15.70
N GLY A 115 -9.24 -25.02 14.46
CA GLY A 115 -10.37 -25.73 13.84
C GLY A 115 -10.11 -27.24 13.75
N HIS A 116 -8.93 -27.64 13.29
CA HIS A 116 -8.52 -29.05 13.24
C HIS A 116 -8.47 -29.68 14.64
N ALA A 117 -7.99 -28.95 15.65
CA ALA A 117 -7.99 -29.44 17.03
C ALA A 117 -9.41 -29.64 17.59
N VAL A 118 -10.39 -28.83 17.19
CA VAL A 118 -11.80 -29.04 17.55
C VAL A 118 -12.32 -30.33 16.92
N LEU A 119 -12.03 -30.57 15.63
CA LEU A 119 -12.39 -31.80 14.94
C LEU A 119 -11.82 -33.04 15.65
N GLU A 120 -10.51 -33.07 15.87
CA GLU A 120 -9.83 -34.25 16.41
C GLU A 120 -10.14 -34.48 17.89
N LYS A 121 -10.08 -33.43 18.71
CA LYS A 121 -10.14 -33.58 20.18
C LYS A 121 -11.57 -33.55 20.72
N ARG A 122 -12.45 -32.72 20.15
CA ARG A 122 -13.82 -32.56 20.65
C ARG A 122 -14.80 -33.48 19.93
N LEU A 123 -14.59 -33.68 18.63
CA LEU A 123 -15.53 -34.43 17.78
C LEU A 123 -15.02 -35.82 17.42
N GLY A 124 -13.74 -36.13 17.63
CA GLY A 124 -13.13 -37.40 17.25
C GLY A 124 -13.10 -37.62 15.74
N VAL A 125 -13.08 -36.54 14.96
CA VAL A 125 -13.05 -36.54 13.50
C VAL A 125 -11.59 -36.38 13.04
N GLU A 126 -11.13 -37.30 12.21
CA GLU A 126 -9.77 -37.27 11.67
C GLU A 126 -9.60 -36.15 10.63
N VAL A 127 -8.43 -35.52 10.64
CA VAL A 127 -8.02 -34.53 9.65
C VAL A 127 -6.84 -35.08 8.86
N THR A 128 -6.98 -35.18 7.54
CA THR A 128 -5.95 -35.64 6.61
C THR A 128 -5.79 -34.64 5.46
N PRO A 129 -4.72 -34.73 4.65
CA PRO A 129 -4.60 -33.90 3.46
C PRO A 129 -5.78 -34.06 2.49
N GLU A 130 -6.37 -35.26 2.39
CA GLU A 130 -7.59 -35.51 1.62
C GLU A 130 -8.79 -34.74 2.17
N THR A 131 -9.01 -34.74 3.50
CA THR A 131 -10.12 -33.98 4.09
C THR A 131 -9.91 -32.47 3.99
N ILE A 132 -8.66 -32.00 4.08
CA ILE A 132 -8.31 -30.60 3.86
C ILE A 132 -8.59 -30.21 2.40
N ASN A 133 -8.25 -31.04 1.42
CA ASN A 133 -8.56 -30.78 0.01
C ASN A 133 -10.07 -30.70 -0.23
N ASN A 134 -10.84 -31.62 0.34
CA ASN A 134 -12.31 -31.57 0.27
C ASN A 134 -12.89 -30.31 0.94
N TYR A 135 -12.33 -29.89 2.09
CA TYR A 135 -12.68 -28.62 2.73
C TYR A 135 -12.35 -27.42 1.83
N MET A 136 -11.16 -27.40 1.21
CA MET A 136 -10.74 -26.31 0.33
C MET A 136 -11.59 -26.19 -0.93
N GLU A 137 -12.09 -27.30 -1.48
CA GLU A 137 -13.09 -27.29 -2.55
C GLU A 137 -14.43 -26.73 -2.05
N THR A 138 -14.88 -27.15 -0.87
CA THR A 138 -16.13 -26.69 -0.25
C THR A 138 -16.13 -25.19 0.03
N ILE A 139 -15.06 -24.66 0.63
CA ILE A 139 -14.95 -23.23 0.96
C ILE A 139 -14.85 -22.36 -0.30
N ASN A 140 -14.27 -22.84 -1.40
CA ASN A 140 -14.23 -22.08 -2.64
C ASN A 140 -15.59 -21.99 -3.34
N HIS A 141 -16.53 -22.90 -3.07
CA HIS A 141 -17.95 -22.75 -3.44
C HIS A 141 -18.70 -21.84 -2.44
N ALA A 142 -18.47 -22.02 -1.14
CA ALA A 142 -19.21 -21.31 -0.11
C ALA A 142 -18.80 -19.83 0.04
N LEU A 143 -17.50 -19.51 -0.05
CA LEU A 143 -16.97 -18.17 0.22
C LEU A 143 -17.55 -17.08 -0.70
N PRO A 144 -17.76 -17.32 -2.01
CA PRO A 144 -18.44 -16.35 -2.89
C PRO A 144 -19.93 -16.19 -2.62
N GLY A 145 -20.55 -17.03 -1.78
CA GLY A 145 -21.98 -16.99 -1.45
C GLY A 145 -22.80 -18.15 -2.01
N GLY A 146 -22.18 -19.33 -2.23
CA GLY A 146 -22.87 -20.57 -2.55
C GLY A 146 -23.35 -21.33 -1.31
N ALA A 147 -24.48 -22.02 -1.40
CA ALA A 147 -25.07 -22.76 -0.28
C ALA A 147 -24.55 -24.21 -0.21
N VAL A 148 -24.36 -24.74 1.00
CA VAL A 148 -23.79 -26.10 1.22
C VAL A 148 -24.59 -27.00 2.17
N VAL A 149 -25.71 -26.51 2.74
CA VAL A 149 -26.50 -27.29 3.72
C VAL A 149 -28.00 -27.12 3.52
N GLN A 150 -28.51 -25.89 3.57
CA GLN A 150 -29.94 -25.63 3.56
C GLN A 150 -30.51 -25.76 2.15
N GLU A 151 -31.70 -26.36 2.03
CA GLU A 151 -32.52 -26.36 0.82
C GLU A 151 -33.14 -24.97 0.57
N HIS A 152 -33.48 -24.66 -0.69
CA HIS A 152 -34.17 -23.45 -1.12
C HIS A 152 -33.41 -22.15 -0.77
N MET A 153 -32.08 -22.20 -0.77
CA MET A 153 -31.24 -21.02 -0.62
C MET A 153 -31.17 -20.20 -1.91
N VAL A 154 -31.01 -18.89 -1.76
CA VAL A 154 -30.62 -17.99 -2.83
C VAL A 154 -29.11 -17.76 -2.74
N GLU A 155 -28.47 -17.59 -3.89
CA GLU A 155 -27.01 -17.53 -4.00
C GLU A 155 -26.57 -16.25 -4.73
N VAL A 156 -25.30 -15.89 -4.57
CA VAL A 156 -24.70 -14.75 -5.26
C VAL A 156 -24.27 -15.18 -6.67
N HIS A 157 -24.58 -14.37 -7.68
CA HIS A 157 -24.21 -14.67 -9.06
C HIS A 157 -22.68 -14.77 -9.23
N PRO A 158 -22.10 -15.91 -9.65
CA PRO A 158 -20.65 -16.11 -9.70
C PRO A 158 -19.89 -15.08 -10.54
N GLY A 159 -20.49 -14.61 -11.64
CA GLY A 159 -19.94 -13.53 -12.48
C GLY A 159 -19.78 -12.16 -11.79
N LEU A 160 -20.38 -11.92 -10.63
CA LEU A 160 -20.21 -10.68 -9.83
C LEU A 160 -19.14 -10.81 -8.74
N VAL A 161 -18.73 -12.04 -8.44
CA VAL A 161 -17.84 -12.40 -7.32
C VAL A 161 -16.69 -13.28 -7.78
N GLY A 162 -16.32 -13.19 -9.06
CA GLY A 162 -15.27 -14.03 -9.67
C GLY A 162 -13.86 -13.78 -9.12
N ASP A 163 -13.67 -12.71 -8.36
CA ASP A 163 -12.43 -12.39 -7.64
C ASP A 163 -12.38 -12.97 -6.22
N CYS A 164 -13.43 -13.64 -5.76
CA CYS A 164 -13.55 -14.24 -4.43
C CYS A 164 -13.07 -15.70 -4.42
N TYR A 165 -12.17 -16.03 -3.50
CA TYR A 165 -11.65 -17.39 -3.34
C TYR A 165 -10.90 -17.55 -2.01
N ALA A 166 -10.62 -18.81 -1.65
CA ALA A 166 -9.76 -19.16 -0.54
C ALA A 166 -8.54 -19.96 -1.01
N LYS A 167 -7.37 -19.64 -0.46
CA LYS A 167 -6.13 -20.41 -0.61
C LYS A 167 -5.57 -20.81 0.75
N ILE A 168 -4.59 -21.69 0.74
CA ILE A 168 -3.94 -22.24 1.93
C ILE A 168 -2.42 -22.21 1.78
N PHE A 169 -1.69 -22.04 2.89
CA PHE A 169 -0.25 -22.22 2.95
C PHE A 169 0.16 -22.85 4.29
N THR A 170 1.33 -23.49 4.28
CA THR A 170 1.96 -24.12 5.44
C THR A 170 3.48 -24.11 5.27
N GLY A 171 4.22 -24.15 6.37
CA GLY A 171 5.67 -24.35 6.36
C GLY A 171 6.09 -25.82 6.36
N ASP A 172 5.14 -26.75 6.48
CA ASP A 172 5.37 -28.19 6.37
C ASP A 172 5.31 -28.63 4.90
N ASP A 173 6.47 -28.85 4.30
CA ASP A 173 6.58 -29.27 2.89
C ASP A 173 5.91 -30.62 2.63
N ASN A 174 5.87 -31.55 3.62
CA ASN A 174 5.22 -32.86 3.42
C ASN A 174 3.71 -32.68 3.28
N LEU A 175 3.11 -31.87 4.15
CA LEU A 175 1.69 -31.52 4.03
C LEU A 175 1.43 -30.76 2.73
N ALA A 176 2.28 -29.76 2.41
CA ALA A 176 2.14 -28.97 1.19
C ALA A 176 2.18 -29.83 -0.09
N ASP A 177 2.91 -30.94 -0.09
CA ASP A 177 3.02 -31.87 -1.22
C ASP A 177 1.78 -32.76 -1.41
N GLU A 178 1.04 -33.04 -0.34
CA GLU A 178 -0.20 -33.81 -0.40
C GLU A 178 -1.45 -32.94 -0.67
N LEU A 179 -1.34 -31.62 -0.48
CA LEU A 179 -2.42 -30.68 -0.77
C LEU A 179 -2.55 -30.39 -2.27
N ASP A 180 -3.79 -30.18 -2.71
CA ASP A 180 -4.10 -29.83 -4.09
C ASP A 180 -3.51 -28.45 -4.42
N LYS A 181 -2.57 -28.44 -5.37
CA LYS A 181 -1.83 -27.25 -5.78
C LYS A 181 -2.71 -26.13 -6.34
N ARG A 182 -3.98 -26.40 -6.70
CA ARG A 182 -4.97 -25.36 -7.08
C ARG A 182 -5.25 -24.39 -5.93
N PHE A 183 -5.19 -24.85 -4.68
CA PHE A 183 -5.50 -24.06 -3.50
C PHE A 183 -4.27 -23.50 -2.79
N MET A 184 -3.08 -23.94 -3.18
CA MET A 184 -1.83 -23.58 -2.48
C MET A 184 -1.31 -22.20 -2.88
N ILE A 185 -0.85 -21.46 -1.87
CA ILE A 185 0.28 -20.54 -2.06
C ILE A 185 1.54 -21.32 -1.68
N ASP A 186 2.30 -21.70 -2.70
CA ASP A 186 3.51 -22.48 -2.54
C ASP A 186 4.69 -21.55 -2.22
N ILE A 187 5.14 -21.59 -0.96
CA ILE A 187 6.21 -20.71 -0.45
C ILE A 187 7.52 -20.95 -1.22
N ASN A 188 7.85 -22.20 -1.56
CA ASN A 188 9.08 -22.52 -2.28
C ASN A 188 9.06 -22.03 -3.73
N LYS A 189 7.87 -21.92 -4.32
CA LYS A 189 7.69 -21.41 -5.68
C LYS A 189 7.67 -19.89 -5.75
N GLU A 190 7.05 -19.24 -4.76
CA GLU A 190 6.81 -17.80 -4.81
C GLU A 190 7.96 -16.97 -4.24
N PHE A 191 8.84 -17.56 -3.42
CA PHE A 191 9.97 -16.87 -2.80
C PHE A 191 11.32 -17.47 -3.21
N PRO A 192 12.39 -16.64 -3.28
CA PRO A 192 13.76 -17.13 -3.35
C PRO A 192 14.08 -18.10 -2.20
N GLU A 193 15.01 -19.04 -2.42
CA GLU A 193 15.30 -20.15 -1.49
C GLU A 193 15.54 -19.68 -0.04
N GLU A 194 16.43 -18.72 0.18
CA GLU A 194 16.72 -18.19 1.52
C GLU A 194 15.50 -17.54 2.18
N GLN A 195 14.67 -16.83 1.40
CA GLN A 195 13.45 -16.23 1.91
C GLN A 195 12.39 -17.28 2.22
N ALA A 196 12.25 -18.31 1.38
CA ALA A 196 11.34 -19.43 1.58
C ALA A 196 11.70 -20.20 2.84
N GLU A 197 12.97 -20.52 3.05
CA GLU A 197 13.46 -21.14 4.28
C GLU A 197 13.14 -20.30 5.52
N MET A 198 13.42 -19.00 5.46
CA MET A 198 13.09 -18.07 6.54
C MET A 198 11.59 -18.12 6.86
N LEU A 199 10.74 -17.91 5.86
CA LEU A 199 9.28 -17.90 6.03
C LEU A 199 8.76 -19.22 6.60
N LYS A 200 9.18 -20.37 6.05
CA LYS A 200 8.78 -21.69 6.54
C LYS A 200 9.21 -21.92 7.99
N SER A 201 10.37 -21.41 8.41
CA SER A 201 10.82 -21.53 9.81
C SER A 201 9.92 -20.78 10.80
N TYR A 202 9.35 -19.63 10.39
CA TYR A 202 8.42 -18.86 11.21
C TYR A 202 6.99 -19.44 11.18
N VAL A 203 6.55 -19.97 10.05
CA VAL A 203 5.25 -20.65 9.93
C VAL A 203 5.26 -21.98 10.69
N GLY A 204 6.37 -22.71 10.65
CA GLY A 204 6.48 -24.06 11.18
C GLY A 204 5.47 -25.01 10.53
N SER A 205 4.93 -25.94 11.31
CA SER A 205 3.91 -26.89 10.84
C SER A 205 2.48 -26.32 10.85
N LYS A 206 2.32 -25.01 11.05
CA LYS A 206 1.02 -24.35 11.11
C LYS A 206 0.44 -24.17 9.72
N THR A 207 -0.88 -24.29 9.63
CA THR A 207 -1.62 -24.17 8.38
C THR A 207 -2.55 -22.97 8.43
N TYR A 208 -2.49 -22.13 7.41
CA TYR A 208 -3.26 -20.90 7.33
C TYR A 208 -4.08 -20.84 6.06
N GLN A 209 -5.36 -20.50 6.20
CA GLN A 209 -6.22 -20.12 5.10
C GLN A 209 -6.13 -18.62 4.86
N ILE A 210 -6.15 -18.22 3.59
CA ILE A 210 -6.35 -16.84 3.16
C ILE A 210 -7.71 -16.80 2.47
N SER A 211 -8.63 -16.01 3.02
CA SER A 211 -9.90 -15.71 2.37
C SER A 211 -9.81 -14.35 1.70
N ARG A 212 -10.14 -14.29 0.41
CA ARG A 212 -10.38 -13.03 -0.28
C ARG A 212 -11.88 -12.90 -0.56
N VAL A 213 -12.52 -12.03 0.20
CA VAL A 213 -13.96 -11.70 0.08
C VAL A 213 -14.19 -10.95 -1.25
N PRO A 214 -15.39 -10.96 -1.85
CA PRO A 214 -15.59 -10.29 -3.14
C PRO A 214 -15.35 -8.78 -3.05
N THR A 215 -14.70 -8.19 -4.06
CA THR A 215 -14.49 -6.73 -4.16
C THR A 215 -15.81 -5.97 -4.06
N LEU A 216 -16.88 -6.49 -4.68
CA LEU A 216 -18.22 -5.93 -4.61
C LEU A 216 -18.72 -5.76 -3.16
N VAL A 217 -18.40 -6.71 -2.28
CA VAL A 217 -18.83 -6.69 -0.87
C VAL A 217 -18.13 -5.57 -0.12
N VAL A 218 -16.82 -5.43 -0.25
CA VAL A 218 -16.08 -4.38 0.49
C VAL A 218 -16.32 -2.97 -0.05
N ARG A 219 -16.75 -2.84 -1.31
CA ARG A 219 -17.22 -1.57 -1.88
C ARG A 219 -18.64 -1.21 -1.44
N THR A 220 -19.46 -2.21 -1.12
CA THR A 220 -20.84 -2.01 -0.61
C THR A 220 -20.87 -1.84 0.91
N CYS A 221 -19.96 -2.51 1.61
CA CYS A 221 -19.86 -2.55 3.06
C CYS A 221 -18.56 -1.87 3.52
N ASP A 222 -17.73 -2.56 4.31
CA ASP A 222 -16.49 -2.04 4.88
C ASP A 222 -15.47 -3.17 5.14
N GLY A 223 -14.28 -2.82 5.61
CA GLY A 223 -13.26 -3.79 6.02
C GLY A 223 -13.69 -4.66 7.20
N GLY A 224 -14.52 -4.14 8.10
CA GLY A 224 -15.07 -4.89 9.25
C GLY A 224 -15.95 -6.08 8.83
N THR A 225 -16.47 -6.07 7.61
CA THR A 225 -17.26 -7.16 7.05
C THR A 225 -16.42 -8.42 6.78
N VAL A 226 -15.12 -8.27 6.53
CA VAL A 226 -14.31 -9.31 5.88
C VAL A 226 -14.03 -10.51 6.78
N SER A 227 -13.58 -10.29 8.02
CA SER A 227 -13.38 -11.39 8.99
C SER A 227 -14.68 -12.10 9.33
N ARG A 228 -15.79 -11.36 9.38
CA ARG A 228 -17.12 -11.92 9.63
C ARG A 228 -17.56 -12.80 8.46
N TRP A 229 -17.51 -12.28 7.23
CA TRP A 229 -17.87 -13.00 6.01
C TRP A 229 -17.05 -14.28 5.90
N SER A 230 -15.72 -14.19 6.00
CA SER A 230 -14.83 -15.35 5.98
C SER A 230 -15.24 -16.39 7.01
N ALA A 231 -15.43 -15.99 8.28
CA ALA A 231 -15.79 -16.93 9.34
C ALA A 231 -17.16 -17.61 9.13
N MET A 232 -18.15 -16.92 8.56
CA MET A 232 -19.45 -17.54 8.26
C MET A 232 -19.27 -18.67 7.25
N GLN A 233 -18.53 -18.40 6.17
CA GLN A 233 -18.34 -19.38 5.11
C GLN A 233 -17.38 -20.51 5.53
N ILE A 234 -16.37 -20.21 6.37
CA ILE A 234 -15.53 -21.21 7.04
C ILE A 234 -16.39 -22.16 7.87
N GLY A 235 -17.28 -21.62 8.72
CA GLY A 235 -18.16 -22.43 9.57
C GLY A 235 -19.05 -23.37 8.75
N MET A 236 -19.69 -22.85 7.70
CA MET A 236 -20.52 -23.66 6.80
C MET A 236 -19.71 -24.73 6.06
N SER A 237 -18.47 -24.43 5.69
CA SER A 237 -17.59 -25.37 4.99
C SER A 237 -17.09 -26.47 5.92
N PHE A 238 -16.78 -26.17 7.20
CA PHE A 238 -16.49 -27.20 8.19
C PHE A 238 -17.69 -28.13 8.42
N ILE A 239 -18.91 -27.57 8.53
CA ILE A 239 -20.13 -28.36 8.68
C ILE A 239 -20.29 -29.36 7.52
N SER A 240 -20.16 -28.87 6.29
CA SER A 240 -20.38 -29.70 5.10
C SER A 240 -19.25 -30.70 4.87
N ALA A 241 -17.98 -30.24 4.84
CA ALA A 241 -16.83 -31.08 4.50
C ALA A 241 -16.55 -32.18 5.53
N TYR A 242 -16.81 -31.92 6.81
CA TYR A 242 -16.59 -32.87 7.90
C TYR A 242 -17.87 -33.52 8.44
N LYS A 243 -19.01 -33.31 7.76
CA LYS A 243 -20.30 -33.94 8.07
C LYS A 243 -20.77 -33.71 9.51
N LEU A 244 -20.59 -32.48 10.00
CA LEU A 244 -20.97 -32.10 11.35
C LEU A 244 -22.47 -31.79 11.45
N CYS A 245 -23.00 -31.75 12.67
CA CYS A 245 -24.37 -31.27 12.85
C CYS A 245 -24.43 -29.76 12.56
N ALA A 246 -25.33 -29.36 11.67
CA ALA A 246 -25.54 -27.98 11.27
C ALA A 246 -26.18 -27.15 12.41
N GLY A 247 -25.36 -26.72 13.38
CA GLY A 247 -25.79 -25.90 14.52
C GLY A 247 -25.60 -26.54 15.90
N GLU A 248 -24.65 -27.45 16.07
CA GLU A 248 -24.28 -27.97 17.39
C GLU A 248 -23.29 -27.08 18.16
N ALA A 249 -23.06 -27.39 19.44
CA ALA A 249 -22.22 -26.58 20.31
C ALA A 249 -20.76 -26.44 19.84
N ALA A 250 -20.22 -27.42 19.11
CA ALA A 250 -18.87 -27.34 18.57
C ALA A 250 -18.74 -26.29 17.45
N ILE A 251 -19.83 -25.94 16.76
CA ILE A 251 -19.83 -24.89 15.73
C ILE A 251 -19.45 -23.52 16.31
N ALA A 252 -19.75 -23.28 17.59
CA ALA A 252 -19.34 -22.07 18.28
C ALA A 252 -17.81 -21.96 18.42
N ASP A 253 -17.09 -23.08 18.57
CA ASP A 253 -15.63 -23.07 18.69
C ASP A 253 -14.98 -22.67 17.36
N PHE A 254 -15.46 -23.21 16.23
CA PHE A 254 -14.99 -22.80 14.90
C PHE A 254 -15.27 -21.31 14.64
N SER A 255 -16.44 -20.82 15.06
CA SER A 255 -16.79 -19.40 14.94
C SER A 255 -15.88 -18.51 15.77
N TYR A 256 -15.56 -18.89 17.02
CA TYR A 256 -14.64 -18.15 17.86
C TYR A 256 -13.21 -18.18 17.31
N ALA A 257 -12.74 -19.34 16.83
CA ALA A 257 -11.43 -19.46 16.20
C ALA A 257 -11.30 -18.54 14.97
N ALA A 258 -12.26 -18.63 14.04
CA ALA A 258 -12.21 -17.90 12.79
C ALA A 258 -12.47 -16.38 12.91
N LYS A 259 -13.05 -15.92 14.02
CA LYS A 259 -13.36 -14.49 14.25
C LYS A 259 -12.46 -13.81 15.28
N HIS A 260 -11.74 -14.58 16.09
CA HIS A 260 -10.99 -14.04 17.23
C HIS A 260 -9.68 -14.77 17.49
N ALA A 261 -9.71 -16.08 17.74
CA ALA A 261 -8.54 -16.76 18.30
C ALA A 261 -7.37 -16.88 17.30
N ASP A 262 -7.70 -17.12 16.02
CA ASP A 262 -6.72 -17.43 14.96
C ASP A 262 -6.87 -16.52 13.73
N VAL A 263 -7.55 -15.37 13.87
CA VAL A 263 -7.75 -14.42 12.78
C VAL A 263 -6.65 -13.37 12.76
N ILE A 264 -6.16 -13.03 11.57
CA ILE A 264 -5.20 -11.95 11.36
C ILE A 264 -5.82 -10.95 10.39
N GLU A 265 -6.16 -9.79 10.94
CA GLU A 265 -6.69 -8.63 10.23
C GLU A 265 -5.55 -7.82 9.60
N MET A 266 -5.83 -7.19 8.46
CA MET A 266 -4.86 -6.33 7.75
C MET A 266 -4.64 -5.00 8.48
N GLY A 267 -5.64 -4.56 9.23
CA GLY A 267 -5.56 -3.38 10.08
C GLY A 267 -6.52 -3.45 11.25
N THR A 268 -6.14 -2.88 12.39
CA THR A 268 -6.98 -2.88 13.61
C THR A 268 -8.04 -1.78 13.58
N PHE A 269 -9.10 -1.93 14.38
CA PHE A 269 -10.12 -0.88 14.53
C PHE A 269 -9.55 0.45 15.07
N LEU A 270 -10.29 1.55 14.88
CA LEU A 270 -9.83 2.90 15.22
C LEU A 270 -10.59 3.56 16.38
N PRO A 271 -9.95 4.50 17.11
CA PRO A 271 -10.59 5.30 18.15
C PRO A 271 -11.77 6.14 17.65
N ALA A 272 -12.68 6.47 18.56
CA ALA A 272 -13.98 7.08 18.27
C ALA A 272 -13.96 8.34 17.38
N ARG A 273 -12.96 9.22 17.51
CA ARG A 273 -12.85 10.45 16.68
C ARG A 273 -12.74 10.15 15.19
N ARG A 274 -12.19 8.98 14.85
CA ARG A 274 -11.96 8.49 13.50
C ARG A 274 -12.44 7.05 13.39
N ALA A 275 -13.60 6.75 14.00
CA ALA A 275 -14.14 5.41 14.19
C ALA A 275 -14.27 4.65 12.86
N ARG A 276 -13.52 3.55 12.76
CA ARG A 276 -13.59 2.57 11.67
C ARG A 276 -13.40 1.19 12.25
N GLY A 277 -14.03 0.20 11.63
CA GLY A 277 -13.77 -1.19 11.94
C GLY A 277 -12.38 -1.64 11.49
N PRO A 278 -12.07 -2.94 11.66
CA PRO A 278 -10.85 -3.54 11.12
C PRO A 278 -10.72 -3.44 9.60
N ASN A 279 -9.53 -3.77 9.09
CA ASN A 279 -9.17 -3.80 7.67
C ASN A 279 -9.31 -2.45 6.93
N GLU A 280 -9.44 -1.34 7.64
CA GLU A 280 -9.40 0.00 7.06
C GLU A 280 -7.98 0.58 7.11
N PRO A 281 -7.57 1.43 6.14
CA PRO A 281 -6.19 1.93 6.01
C PRO A 281 -5.59 2.50 7.30
N GLY A 282 -6.39 3.21 8.10
CA GLY A 282 -5.90 3.84 9.32
C GLY A 282 -5.37 2.87 10.39
N GLY A 283 -5.77 1.59 10.31
CA GLY A 283 -5.35 0.53 11.21
C GLY A 283 -4.17 -0.31 10.70
N ILE A 284 -3.71 -0.07 9.47
CA ILE A 284 -2.63 -0.84 8.84
C ILE A 284 -1.30 -0.26 9.28
N ALA A 285 -0.51 -1.03 10.05
CA ALA A 285 0.83 -0.63 10.46
C ALA A 285 1.80 -0.58 9.26
N PHE A 286 2.87 0.21 9.37
CA PHE A 286 3.80 0.43 8.27
C PHE A 286 4.52 -0.85 7.82
N GLY A 287 4.97 -1.67 8.77
CA GLY A 287 5.58 -2.96 8.46
C GLY A 287 4.58 -3.93 7.84
N VAL A 288 3.31 -3.86 8.25
CA VAL A 288 2.24 -4.69 7.67
C VAL A 288 2.01 -4.32 6.20
N LEU A 289 1.96 -3.03 5.87
CA LEU A 289 1.86 -2.61 4.47
C LEU A 289 3.11 -3.00 3.67
N ALA A 290 4.30 -2.83 4.23
CA ALA A 290 5.55 -3.27 3.59
C ALA A 290 5.52 -4.78 3.26
N ASP A 291 4.93 -5.59 4.13
CA ASP A 291 4.80 -7.03 3.89
C ASP A 291 3.81 -7.39 2.77
N MET A 292 2.77 -6.58 2.57
CA MET A 292 1.83 -6.78 1.45
C MET A 292 2.51 -6.59 0.10
N ILE A 293 3.45 -5.65 -0.01
CA ILE A 293 4.16 -5.38 -1.26
C ILE A 293 5.18 -6.47 -1.54
N GLN A 294 5.18 -6.98 -2.77
CA GLN A 294 5.86 -8.23 -3.15
C GLN A 294 7.17 -8.00 -3.93
N THR A 295 7.59 -6.76 -4.12
CA THR A 295 8.84 -6.45 -4.84
C THR A 295 10.06 -7.13 -4.20
N SER A 296 10.06 -7.34 -2.87
CA SER A 296 11.15 -7.98 -2.12
C SER A 296 11.45 -9.42 -2.52
N ARG A 297 10.52 -10.12 -3.17
CA ARG A 297 10.73 -11.51 -3.61
C ARG A 297 11.16 -11.63 -5.08
N ILE A 298 11.15 -10.52 -5.83
CA ILE A 298 11.51 -10.47 -7.26
C ILE A 298 12.65 -9.48 -7.56
N SER A 299 13.25 -8.89 -6.53
CA SER A 299 14.31 -7.90 -6.62
C SER A 299 15.21 -8.06 -5.40
N ASP A 300 16.51 -7.91 -5.59
CA ASP A 300 17.54 -7.84 -4.54
C ASP A 300 17.97 -6.39 -4.25
N ASP A 301 17.57 -5.44 -5.10
CA ASP A 301 17.88 -4.02 -4.92
C ASP A 301 17.05 -3.37 -3.79
N PRO A 302 17.68 -2.99 -2.64
CA PRO A 302 16.95 -2.44 -1.50
C PRO A 302 16.31 -1.08 -1.77
N ALA A 303 16.90 -0.26 -2.65
CA ALA A 303 16.32 1.03 -3.02
C ALA A 303 15.00 0.82 -3.75
N LYS A 304 14.99 -0.03 -4.79
CA LYS A 304 13.79 -0.35 -5.55
C LYS A 304 12.68 -0.95 -4.68
N ILE A 305 13.01 -1.87 -3.77
CA ILE A 305 12.05 -2.50 -2.86
C ILE A 305 11.38 -1.43 -1.97
N SER A 306 12.17 -0.56 -1.34
CA SER A 306 11.65 0.54 -0.54
C SER A 306 10.79 1.52 -1.35
N LEU A 307 11.20 1.87 -2.57
CA LEU A 307 10.48 2.81 -3.44
C LEU A 307 9.11 2.25 -3.90
N GLU A 308 9.00 0.96 -4.19
CA GLU A 308 7.69 0.34 -4.50
C GLU A 308 6.77 0.31 -3.27
N VAL A 309 7.31 0.11 -2.07
CA VAL A 309 6.54 0.25 -0.82
C VAL A 309 6.02 1.67 -0.65
N ILE A 310 6.87 2.68 -0.84
CA ILE A 310 6.48 4.10 -0.75
C ILE A 310 5.36 4.41 -1.75
N ALA A 311 5.48 3.97 -3.00
CA ALA A 311 4.48 4.23 -4.03
C ALA A 311 3.10 3.65 -3.70
N ALA A 312 3.05 2.39 -3.25
CA ALA A 312 1.79 1.77 -2.83
C ALA A 312 1.22 2.48 -1.58
N ALA A 313 2.09 2.82 -0.63
CA ALA A 313 1.71 3.51 0.59
C ALA A 313 1.21 4.94 0.32
N ALA A 314 1.73 5.62 -0.69
CA ALA A 314 1.28 6.95 -1.11
C ALA A 314 -0.16 6.93 -1.63
N ALA A 315 -0.47 5.92 -2.45
CA ALA A 315 -1.83 5.69 -2.93
C ALA A 315 -2.81 5.37 -1.78
N ILE A 316 -2.40 4.53 -0.82
CA ILE A 316 -3.26 4.11 0.29
C ILE A 316 -3.41 5.20 1.37
N TYR A 317 -2.30 5.70 1.91
CA TYR A 317 -2.32 6.54 3.09
C TYR A 317 -2.62 8.01 2.77
N ASP A 318 -2.03 8.57 1.71
CA ASP A 318 -2.23 9.98 1.41
C ASP A 318 -3.45 10.21 0.52
N GLN A 319 -3.63 9.42 -0.55
CA GLN A 319 -4.75 9.65 -1.47
C GLN A 319 -6.08 9.11 -0.95
N ILE A 320 -6.13 7.83 -0.55
CA ILE A 320 -7.38 7.20 -0.09
C ILE A 320 -7.66 7.55 1.37
N TRP A 321 -6.72 7.27 2.28
CA TRP A 321 -6.98 7.42 3.70
C TRP A 321 -7.10 8.89 4.12
N LEU A 322 -6.03 9.66 4.01
CA LEU A 322 -6.06 11.07 4.40
C LEU A 322 -6.91 11.90 3.43
N GLY A 323 -6.76 11.67 2.12
CA GLY A 323 -7.41 12.44 1.05
C GLY A 323 -8.88 12.13 0.80
N SER A 324 -9.42 11.04 1.36
CA SER A 324 -10.85 10.71 1.26
C SER A 324 -11.45 10.38 2.61
N TYR A 325 -11.05 9.29 3.26
CA TYR A 325 -11.65 8.85 4.54
C TYR A 325 -11.60 9.91 5.65
N MET A 326 -10.52 10.69 5.71
CA MET A 326 -10.30 11.70 6.74
C MET A 326 -10.56 13.13 6.27
N SER A 327 -10.87 13.34 4.99
CA SER A 327 -11.18 14.65 4.41
C SER A 327 -12.19 14.57 3.26
N GLY A 328 -11.74 14.38 2.01
CA GLY A 328 -12.56 14.32 0.81
C GLY A 328 -12.38 15.51 -0.15
N GLY A 329 -13.06 15.45 -1.29
CA GLY A 329 -13.02 16.48 -2.34
C GLY A 329 -11.94 16.22 -3.38
N VAL A 330 -11.23 17.27 -3.80
CA VAL A 330 -10.08 17.16 -4.73
C VAL A 330 -8.95 16.30 -4.14
N GLY A 331 -8.87 16.24 -2.80
CA GLY A 331 -7.95 15.35 -2.11
C GLY A 331 -6.49 15.73 -2.30
N PHE A 332 -5.61 14.71 -2.22
CA PHE A 332 -4.18 14.86 -1.99
C PHE A 332 -3.31 14.17 -3.03
N THR A 333 -3.77 14.08 -4.27
CA THR A 333 -3.04 13.41 -5.36
C THR A 333 -1.59 13.86 -5.45
N GLN A 334 -1.33 15.17 -5.56
CA GLN A 334 0.04 15.65 -5.77
C GLN A 334 0.92 15.63 -4.52
N TYR A 335 0.35 15.49 -3.32
CA TYR A 335 1.16 15.16 -2.13
C TYR A 335 1.74 13.75 -2.27
N ALA A 336 0.91 12.80 -2.72
CA ALA A 336 1.30 11.42 -2.91
C ALA A 336 2.17 11.20 -4.15
N THR A 337 1.83 11.78 -5.30
CA THR A 337 2.57 11.53 -6.56
C THR A 337 4.03 11.96 -6.46
N ALA A 338 4.34 12.99 -5.67
CA ALA A 338 5.72 13.44 -5.46
C ALA A 338 6.67 12.34 -4.99
N SER A 339 6.17 11.27 -4.34
CA SER A 339 6.98 10.15 -3.89
C SER A 339 7.00 8.95 -4.85
N TYR A 340 6.29 9.01 -5.98
CA TYR A 340 6.30 7.95 -7.00
C TYR A 340 6.30 8.42 -8.45
N THR A 341 6.54 9.71 -8.70
CA THR A 341 6.69 10.27 -10.05
C THR A 341 8.04 10.91 -10.28
N ASP A 342 8.38 10.98 -11.56
CA ASP A 342 9.49 11.72 -12.14
C ASP A 342 10.88 11.25 -11.72
N ASP A 343 10.96 10.08 -11.10
CA ASP A 343 12.18 9.47 -10.57
C ASP A 343 12.96 10.41 -9.62
N ILE A 344 12.28 11.38 -9.00
CA ILE A 344 12.91 12.37 -8.12
C ILE A 344 13.31 11.70 -6.81
N LEU A 345 12.36 11.02 -6.16
CA LEU A 345 12.67 10.27 -4.95
C LEU A 345 13.62 9.10 -5.25
N ASP A 346 13.46 8.45 -6.41
CA ASP A 346 14.36 7.40 -6.87
C ASP A 346 15.81 7.91 -6.89
N ASP A 347 16.08 9.04 -7.56
CA ASP A 347 17.40 9.66 -7.62
C ASP A 347 18.02 9.86 -6.23
N PHE A 348 17.24 10.44 -5.31
CA PHE A 348 17.74 10.80 -3.99
C PHE A 348 18.02 9.56 -3.13
N VAL A 349 17.18 8.53 -3.23
CA VAL A 349 17.38 7.24 -2.54
C VAL A 349 18.60 6.51 -3.11
N TYR A 350 18.78 6.50 -4.44
CA TYR A 350 19.96 5.87 -5.05
C TYR A 350 21.26 6.62 -4.72
N TYR A 351 21.24 7.96 -4.68
CA TYR A 351 22.38 8.74 -4.21
C TYR A 351 22.78 8.35 -2.79
N GLY A 352 21.81 8.32 -1.88
CA GLY A 352 22.09 7.98 -0.48
C GLY A 352 22.49 6.52 -0.28
N LYS A 353 21.96 5.58 -1.09
CA LYS A 353 22.42 4.19 -1.13
C LYS A 353 23.89 4.10 -1.59
N GLU A 354 24.27 4.79 -2.67
CA GLU A 354 25.66 4.83 -3.17
C GLU A 354 26.61 5.39 -2.11
N TYR A 355 26.24 6.50 -1.46
CA TYR A 355 27.02 7.08 -0.36
C TYR A 355 27.23 6.09 0.80
N VAL A 356 26.18 5.35 1.16
CA VAL A 356 26.23 4.33 2.22
C VAL A 356 27.10 3.14 1.82
N GLU A 357 26.94 2.62 0.59
CA GLU A 357 27.74 1.51 0.07
C GLU A 357 29.23 1.84 0.08
N ASP A 358 29.60 3.03 -0.38
CA ASP A 358 31.00 3.46 -0.47
C ASP A 358 31.62 3.70 0.91
N LYS A 359 30.88 4.27 1.85
CA LYS A 359 31.43 4.72 3.13
C LYS A 359 31.31 3.68 4.26
N TYR A 360 30.20 2.97 4.32
CA TYR A 360 29.86 2.07 5.42
C TYR A 360 29.68 0.61 4.98
N GLY A 361 29.32 0.38 3.72
CA GLY A 361 28.71 -0.87 3.27
C GLY A 361 27.25 -1.00 3.72
N ILE A 362 26.43 -1.70 2.92
CA ILE A 362 25.04 -2.02 3.31
C ILE A 362 25.05 -2.82 4.62
N CYS A 363 24.26 -2.37 5.60
CA CYS A 363 24.22 -2.93 6.95
C CYS A 363 25.60 -3.02 7.64
N GLY A 364 26.57 -2.20 7.23
CA GLY A 364 27.96 -2.30 7.68
C GLY A 364 28.30 -1.47 8.92
N THR A 365 27.34 -0.74 9.49
CA THR A 365 27.56 0.09 10.69
C THR A 365 26.45 -0.06 11.73
N LYS A 366 26.71 0.40 12.95
CA LYS A 366 25.76 0.33 14.08
C LYS A 366 24.76 1.48 14.04
N ALA A 367 23.58 1.27 14.62
CA ALA A 367 22.58 2.31 14.81
C ALA A 367 22.98 3.27 15.95
N ASP A 368 23.70 4.35 15.62
CA ASP A 368 24.00 5.45 16.56
C ASP A 368 23.74 6.83 15.96
N MET A 369 23.79 7.86 16.80
CA MET A 369 23.47 9.23 16.38
C MET A 369 24.56 9.88 15.51
N ASP A 370 25.80 9.39 15.53
CA ASP A 370 26.86 9.95 14.68
C ASP A 370 26.66 9.47 13.23
N VAL A 371 26.29 8.21 13.05
CA VAL A 371 25.87 7.64 11.76
C VAL A 371 24.61 8.34 11.24
N VAL A 372 23.58 8.52 12.08
CA VAL A 372 22.35 9.24 11.71
C VAL A 372 22.68 10.66 11.23
N LYS A 373 23.53 11.39 11.98
CA LYS A 373 23.92 12.76 11.61
C LYS A 373 24.66 12.81 10.30
N ASP A 374 25.64 11.93 10.09
CA ASP A 374 26.45 11.91 8.88
C ASP A 374 25.59 11.66 7.64
N ILE A 375 24.88 10.53 7.61
CA ILE A 375 24.14 10.11 6.41
C ILE A 375 22.97 11.05 6.15
N SER A 376 22.20 11.41 7.17
CA SER A 376 21.02 12.24 6.97
C SER A 376 21.41 13.64 6.55
N THR A 377 22.47 14.22 7.13
CA THR A 377 22.93 15.55 6.70
C THR A 377 23.39 15.53 5.25
N GLU A 378 24.20 14.56 4.86
CA GLU A 378 24.70 14.42 3.48
C GLU A 378 23.54 14.30 2.47
N VAL A 379 22.63 13.36 2.69
CA VAL A 379 21.53 13.09 1.75
C VAL A 379 20.51 14.23 1.74
N THR A 380 20.24 14.89 2.87
CA THR A 380 19.39 16.07 2.90
C THR A 380 20.01 17.22 2.13
N LEU A 381 21.30 17.51 2.32
CA LEU A 381 21.98 18.59 1.58
C LEU A 381 21.99 18.31 0.08
N TYR A 382 22.28 17.07 -0.33
CA TYR A 382 22.15 16.66 -1.73
C TYR A 382 20.76 16.98 -2.31
N ALA A 383 19.70 16.59 -1.61
CA ALA A 383 18.33 16.85 -2.05
C ALA A 383 18.05 18.36 -2.12
N MET A 384 18.54 19.16 -1.17
CA MET A 384 18.38 20.62 -1.19
C MET A 384 19.08 21.25 -2.39
N GLU A 385 20.32 20.83 -2.69
CA GLU A 385 21.05 21.26 -3.88
C GLU A 385 20.30 20.90 -5.17
N GLN A 386 19.64 19.74 -5.23
CA GLN A 386 18.86 19.38 -6.42
C GLN A 386 17.66 20.31 -6.60
N TYR A 387 17.02 20.73 -5.51
CA TYR A 387 15.92 21.70 -5.57
C TYR A 387 16.39 23.13 -5.87
N GLU A 388 17.69 23.39 -6.03
CA GLU A 388 18.17 24.63 -6.66
C GLU A 388 17.98 24.62 -8.18
N ILE A 389 17.76 23.44 -8.80
CA ILE A 389 17.32 23.29 -10.19
C ILE A 389 15.88 23.82 -10.32
N PRO A 390 15.63 24.94 -11.04
CA PRO A 390 14.34 25.62 -11.01
C PRO A 390 13.16 24.76 -11.48
N THR A 391 13.35 23.97 -12.53
CA THR A 391 12.28 23.08 -13.04
C THR A 391 11.93 21.96 -12.06
N LEU A 392 12.90 21.44 -11.30
CA LEU A 392 12.63 20.44 -10.26
C LEU A 392 11.86 21.06 -9.08
N LEU A 393 12.25 22.27 -8.68
CA LEU A 393 11.54 23.06 -7.67
C LEU A 393 10.12 23.43 -8.14
N GLU A 394 9.95 23.69 -9.42
CA GLU A 394 8.67 24.01 -10.03
C GLU A 394 7.74 22.77 -10.15
N ASP A 395 8.30 21.59 -10.39
CA ASP A 395 7.58 20.30 -10.40
C ASP A 395 7.10 19.93 -8.98
N HIS A 396 8.02 19.90 -8.01
CA HIS A 396 7.69 19.80 -6.59
C HIS A 396 7.44 21.18 -5.97
N PHE A 397 6.43 21.88 -6.48
CA PHE A 397 6.10 23.25 -6.08
C PHE A 397 5.72 23.38 -4.59
N GLY A 398 5.10 22.33 -4.02
CA GLY A 398 4.69 22.29 -2.63
C GLY A 398 5.85 21.97 -1.70
N GLY A 399 6.04 22.79 -0.66
CA GLY A 399 7.09 22.55 0.34
C GLY A 399 7.01 21.17 1.00
N SER A 400 5.80 20.67 1.26
CA SER A 400 5.60 19.36 1.87
C SER A 400 6.05 18.20 0.97
N GLN A 401 5.94 18.36 -0.35
CA GLN A 401 6.41 17.36 -1.32
C GLN A 401 7.93 17.21 -1.21
N ARG A 402 8.63 18.35 -1.23
CA ARG A 402 10.09 18.40 -1.10
C ARG A 402 10.57 17.90 0.25
N ALA A 403 9.87 18.28 1.32
CA ALA A 403 10.18 17.84 2.68
C ALA A 403 10.07 16.32 2.81
N ALA A 404 8.97 15.74 2.31
CA ALA A 404 8.74 14.30 2.34
C ALA A 404 9.81 13.54 1.53
N VAL A 405 10.06 13.99 0.30
CA VAL A 405 10.99 13.32 -0.62
C VAL A 405 12.45 13.38 -0.13
N ALA A 406 12.91 14.53 0.35
CA ALA A 406 14.25 14.65 0.91
C ALA A 406 14.41 13.80 2.18
N ALA A 407 13.44 13.84 3.09
CA ALA A 407 13.51 13.08 4.34
C ALA A 407 13.36 11.57 4.14
N ALA A 408 12.59 11.13 3.14
CA ALA A 408 12.49 9.73 2.75
C ALA A 408 13.84 9.18 2.31
N ALA A 409 14.53 9.91 1.44
CA ALA A 409 15.87 9.54 1.00
C ALA A 409 16.86 9.46 2.16
N ALA A 410 16.88 10.46 3.04
CA ALA A 410 17.76 10.47 4.23
C ALA A 410 17.46 9.31 5.19
N GLY A 411 16.18 9.05 5.46
CA GLY A 411 15.74 7.99 6.36
C GLY A 411 16.01 6.59 5.81
N CYS A 412 15.68 6.33 4.53
CA CYS A 412 15.98 5.06 3.87
C CYS A 412 17.49 4.80 3.84
N SER A 413 18.30 5.80 3.48
CA SER A 413 19.77 5.67 3.43
C SER A 413 20.35 5.34 4.80
N THR A 414 19.90 6.04 5.84
CA THR A 414 20.32 5.73 7.22
C THR A 414 19.93 4.32 7.64
N ALA A 415 18.75 3.85 7.22
CA ALA A 415 18.31 2.49 7.50
C ALA A 415 19.10 1.44 6.69
N PHE A 416 19.48 1.72 5.44
CA PHE A 416 20.33 0.85 4.63
C PHE A 416 21.70 0.64 5.28
N ALA A 417 22.29 1.69 5.85
CA ALA A 417 23.60 1.59 6.51
C ALA A 417 23.56 0.80 7.82
N THR A 418 22.49 0.98 8.59
CA THR A 418 22.40 0.48 9.98
C THR A 418 21.65 -0.84 10.11
N GLY A 419 20.88 -1.24 9.09
CA GLY A 419 19.93 -2.35 9.20
C GLY A 419 18.88 -2.11 10.29
N ASN A 420 18.54 -0.85 10.60
CA ASN A 420 17.61 -0.50 11.68
C ASN A 420 16.65 0.65 11.31
N SER A 421 15.34 0.39 11.41
CA SER A 421 14.29 1.36 11.06
C SER A 421 14.20 2.54 12.03
N ASN A 422 14.50 2.34 13.33
CA ASN A 422 14.53 3.42 14.31
C ASN A 422 15.69 4.40 14.05
N ALA A 423 16.82 3.94 13.50
CA ALA A 423 17.86 4.84 13.01
C ALA A 423 17.36 5.61 11.78
N GLY A 424 16.70 4.92 10.84
CA GLY A 424 16.09 5.54 9.67
C GLY A 424 15.10 6.66 10.00
N ILE A 425 14.16 6.42 10.93
CA ILE A 425 13.16 7.43 11.31
C ILE A 425 13.79 8.62 12.07
N ASN A 426 14.89 8.42 12.81
CA ASN A 426 15.66 9.53 13.36
C ASN A 426 16.36 10.33 12.25
N GLY A 427 16.81 9.67 11.19
CA GLY A 427 17.35 10.34 10.00
C GLY A 427 16.32 11.19 9.26
N TRP A 428 15.08 10.68 9.14
CA TRP A 428 13.94 11.47 8.66
C TRP A 428 13.78 12.76 9.48
N TYR A 429 13.68 12.69 10.81
CA TYR A 429 13.44 13.88 11.63
C TYR A 429 14.60 14.88 11.58
N LEU A 430 15.85 14.40 11.51
CA LEU A 430 16.98 15.28 11.32
C LEU A 430 16.91 16.00 9.97
N SER A 431 16.55 15.29 8.89
CA SER A 431 16.35 15.90 7.57
C SER A 431 15.31 17.02 7.61
N GLN A 432 14.20 16.83 8.32
CA GLN A 432 13.15 17.84 8.45
C GLN A 432 13.67 19.12 9.13
N ILE A 433 14.45 18.97 10.21
CA ILE A 433 15.08 20.10 10.91
C ILE A 433 16.06 20.82 10.00
N LEU A 434 16.94 20.09 9.31
CA LEU A 434 17.93 20.68 8.41
C LEU A 434 17.26 21.44 7.25
N HIS A 435 16.29 20.82 6.57
CA HIS A 435 15.57 21.46 5.47
C HIS A 435 14.90 22.77 5.93
N LYS A 436 14.24 22.75 7.10
CA LYS A 436 13.61 23.95 7.68
C LYS A 436 14.61 25.09 7.85
N GLU A 437 15.81 24.81 8.35
CA GLU A 437 16.85 25.83 8.56
C GLU A 437 17.51 26.28 7.25
N VAL A 438 17.71 25.38 6.29
CA VAL A 438 18.33 25.71 4.98
C VAL A 438 17.44 26.66 4.16
N HIS A 439 16.15 26.39 4.08
CA HIS A 439 15.23 27.16 3.22
C HIS A 439 14.32 28.12 3.99
N SER A 440 14.40 28.18 5.32
CA SER A 440 13.48 28.94 6.20
C SER A 440 12.00 28.60 5.95
N ARG A 441 11.73 27.40 5.44
CA ARG A 441 10.41 26.85 5.12
C ARG A 441 10.48 25.33 5.11
N LEU A 442 9.35 24.67 5.31
CA LEU A 442 9.24 23.23 5.24
C LEU A 442 8.00 22.82 4.44
N GLY A 443 6.92 22.40 5.10
CA GLY A 443 5.65 22.04 4.47
C GLY A 443 4.50 23.01 4.74
N PHE A 444 3.28 22.52 4.57
CA PHE A 444 2.05 23.24 4.91
C PHE A 444 1.95 23.51 6.42
N TYR A 445 0.96 24.32 6.82
CA TYR A 445 0.79 24.80 8.21
C TYR A 445 0.95 23.70 9.28
N GLY A 446 0.30 22.56 9.11
CA GLY A 446 0.33 21.46 10.08
C GLY A 446 1.36 20.37 9.78
N TYR A 447 2.21 20.54 8.75
CA TYR A 447 3.09 19.48 8.25
C TYR A 447 3.98 18.91 9.36
N ASP A 448 4.69 19.79 10.08
CA ASP A 448 5.76 19.40 11.00
C ASP A 448 5.28 19.04 12.42
N LEU A 449 3.98 18.83 12.63
CA LEU A 449 3.46 18.38 13.94
C LEU A 449 4.19 17.14 14.43
N GLN A 450 4.33 16.14 13.57
CA GLN A 450 5.00 14.89 13.92
C GLN A 450 6.51 15.01 13.87
N ASP A 451 7.06 15.90 13.05
CA ASP A 451 8.50 16.07 12.92
C ASP A 451 9.09 16.79 14.13
N GLN A 452 8.38 17.78 14.69
CA GLN A 452 8.77 18.45 15.94
C GLN A 452 8.69 17.51 17.14
N CYS A 453 7.71 16.60 17.17
CA CYS A 453 7.61 15.54 18.18
C CYS A 453 8.59 14.37 17.94
N GLY A 454 9.10 14.26 16.71
CA GLY A 454 9.71 13.05 16.20
C GLY A 454 10.97 12.65 16.94
N ALA A 455 11.88 13.61 17.12
CA ALA A 455 13.16 13.37 17.80
C ALA A 455 12.99 12.90 19.26
N SER A 456 11.98 13.39 19.98
CA SER A 456 11.73 12.93 21.36
C SER A 456 11.04 11.56 21.42
N ASN A 457 10.20 11.27 20.42
CA ASN A 457 9.34 10.08 20.44
C ASN A 457 9.92 8.88 19.67
N SER A 458 10.93 9.08 18.83
CA SER A 458 11.56 8.01 18.03
C SER A 458 12.12 6.87 18.90
N LEU A 459 12.67 7.21 20.07
CA LEU A 459 13.23 6.26 21.05
C LEU A 459 12.54 6.33 22.42
N SER A 460 11.38 6.98 22.51
CA SER A 460 10.57 6.97 23.73
C SER A 460 10.13 5.54 24.05
N VAL A 461 9.86 5.26 25.32
CA VAL A 461 9.29 3.99 25.81
C VAL A 461 8.00 4.22 26.61
N ARG A 462 7.44 5.44 26.53
CA ARG A 462 6.19 5.81 27.21
C ARG A 462 4.97 5.31 26.43
N SER A 463 3.84 5.27 27.13
CA SER A 463 2.57 4.65 26.70
C SER A 463 2.19 4.84 25.24
N ASP A 464 2.09 6.08 24.79
CA ASP A 464 1.53 6.49 23.49
C ASP A 464 2.57 7.24 22.63
N GLU A 465 3.84 7.12 23.02
CA GLU A 465 4.99 7.69 22.32
C GLU A 465 5.94 6.60 21.82
N GLY A 466 6.22 5.59 22.65
CA GLY A 466 7.23 4.60 22.37
C GLY A 466 6.69 3.41 21.59
N LEU A 467 7.18 3.23 20.36
CA LEU A 467 6.90 2.05 19.56
C LEU A 467 7.99 1.84 18.51
N ILE A 468 8.39 0.59 18.25
CA ILE A 468 9.27 0.26 17.12
C ILE A 468 8.61 0.70 15.81
N HIS A 469 9.41 1.20 14.88
CA HIS A 469 8.89 1.92 13.71
C HIS A 469 7.95 1.07 12.84
N GLU A 470 8.25 -0.22 12.66
CA GLU A 470 7.46 -1.17 11.87
C GLU A 470 6.01 -1.32 12.41
N LEU A 471 5.83 -1.17 13.73
CA LEU A 471 4.53 -1.26 14.40
C LEU A 471 3.79 0.09 14.49
N ARG A 472 4.44 1.20 14.13
CA ARG A 472 3.74 2.47 13.97
C ARG A 472 2.82 2.39 12.74
N GLY A 473 1.94 3.37 12.62
CA GLY A 473 1.00 3.44 11.52
C GLY A 473 0.18 4.72 11.59
N PRO A 474 -0.85 4.86 10.75
CA PRO A 474 -1.70 6.05 10.71
C PRO A 474 -2.49 6.30 12.01
N ASN A 475 -2.51 5.36 12.96
CA ASN A 475 -3.15 5.56 14.27
C ASN A 475 -2.16 5.92 15.38
N TYR A 476 -0.85 5.88 15.14
CA TYR A 476 0.15 6.39 16.08
C TYR A 476 -0.12 7.89 16.31
N PRO A 477 -0.16 8.40 17.55
CA PRO A 477 -0.81 9.68 17.85
C PRO A 477 -0.33 10.87 17.01
N ASN A 478 0.99 11.01 16.83
CA ASN A 478 1.53 12.12 16.04
C ASN A 478 1.26 11.98 14.54
N TYR A 479 1.07 10.76 14.03
CA TYR A 479 1.00 10.49 12.59
C TYR A 479 -0.42 10.54 12.04
N ALA A 480 -1.42 10.76 12.89
CA ALA A 480 -2.82 10.47 12.56
C ALA A 480 -3.53 11.52 11.68
N MET A 481 -2.83 12.50 11.12
CA MET A 481 -3.46 13.70 10.54
C MET A 481 -2.84 14.21 9.23
N ASN A 482 -1.55 14.02 9.00
CA ASN A 482 -0.81 14.83 8.04
C ASN A 482 -0.25 13.99 6.88
N VAL A 483 -0.43 14.49 5.66
CA VAL A 483 0.11 13.94 4.40
C VAL A 483 1.63 14.12 4.28
N GLY A 484 2.27 13.37 3.39
CA GLY A 484 3.70 13.47 3.08
C GLY A 484 4.61 12.92 4.18
N HIS A 485 4.16 11.84 4.83
CA HIS A 485 4.89 11.15 5.89
C HIS A 485 4.61 9.64 5.93
N GLN A 486 3.33 9.24 6.07
CA GLN A 486 2.94 7.84 6.22
C GLN A 486 3.46 6.95 5.08
N PRO A 487 3.43 7.39 3.81
CA PRO A 487 4.00 6.62 2.71
C PRO A 487 5.51 6.37 2.87
N GLU A 488 6.23 7.44 3.19
CA GLU A 488 7.67 7.42 3.33
C GLU A 488 8.10 6.62 4.56
N TYR A 489 7.32 6.66 5.65
CA TYR A 489 7.53 5.83 6.83
C TYR A 489 7.39 4.33 6.55
N ALA A 490 6.47 3.92 5.67
CA ALA A 490 6.42 2.53 5.21
C ALA A 490 7.68 2.14 4.44
N GLY A 491 8.20 3.04 3.59
CA GLY A 491 9.50 2.87 2.93
C GLY A 491 10.67 2.72 3.90
N ILE A 492 10.72 3.56 4.94
CA ILE A 492 11.75 3.51 6.00
C ILE A 492 11.62 2.25 6.86
N ALA A 493 10.39 1.76 7.10
CA ALA A 493 10.18 0.48 7.75
C ALA A 493 10.73 -0.66 6.87
N GLN A 494 10.51 -0.63 5.56
CA GLN A 494 11.02 -1.65 4.62
C GLN A 494 12.54 -1.59 4.40
N ALA A 495 13.13 -0.39 4.37
CA ALA A 495 14.52 -0.15 3.98
C ALA A 495 15.56 -1.05 4.67
N PRO A 496 15.58 -1.18 6.01
CA PRO A 496 16.58 -2.02 6.67
C PRO A 496 16.39 -3.50 6.34
N HIS A 497 15.14 -3.97 6.24
CA HIS A 497 14.83 -5.36 5.92
C HIS A 497 15.22 -5.72 4.49
N ALA A 498 14.97 -4.81 3.55
CA ALA A 498 15.41 -4.98 2.16
C ALA A 498 16.94 -5.04 2.08
N ALA A 499 17.64 -4.15 2.79
CA ALA A 499 19.10 -4.13 2.87
C ALA A 499 19.70 -5.38 3.51
N ARG A 500 19.01 -5.99 4.48
CA ARG A 500 19.41 -7.22 5.16
C ARG A 500 19.10 -8.49 4.38
N GLY A 501 18.27 -8.41 3.33
CA GLY A 501 17.73 -9.57 2.64
C GLY A 501 16.65 -10.32 3.45
N ASP A 502 16.03 -9.67 4.43
CA ASP A 502 14.97 -10.29 5.22
C ASP A 502 13.74 -10.56 4.31
N ALA A 503 13.10 -11.73 4.47
CA ALA A 503 11.94 -12.11 3.66
C ALA A 503 10.70 -11.24 3.92
N PHE A 504 10.59 -10.68 5.12
CA PHE A 504 9.47 -9.88 5.60
C PHE A 504 9.94 -8.80 6.57
N CYS A 505 9.09 -7.80 6.80
CA CYS A 505 9.30 -6.66 7.68
C CYS A 505 8.80 -6.96 9.10
N VAL A 506 7.53 -7.35 9.25
CA VAL A 506 6.92 -7.57 10.57
C VAL A 506 6.11 -8.86 10.70
N ASN A 507 5.40 -9.29 9.65
CA ASN A 507 4.49 -10.42 9.71
C ASN A 507 4.67 -11.35 8.49
N PRO A 508 5.27 -12.54 8.68
CA PRO A 508 5.53 -13.48 7.59
C PRO A 508 4.26 -14.05 6.97
N LEU A 509 3.16 -14.12 7.74
CA LEU A 509 1.87 -14.63 7.25
C LEU A 509 1.26 -13.66 6.25
N ILE A 510 1.38 -12.35 6.51
CA ILE A 510 0.93 -11.31 5.57
C ILE A 510 1.81 -11.30 4.32
N LYS A 511 3.14 -11.44 4.47
CA LYS A 511 4.06 -11.55 3.33
C LYS A 511 3.65 -12.67 2.37
N ILE A 512 3.40 -13.87 2.89
CA ILE A 512 2.95 -15.03 2.11
C ILE A 512 1.55 -14.78 1.52
N ALA A 513 0.63 -14.18 2.30
CA ALA A 513 -0.74 -13.99 1.85
C ALA A 513 -0.90 -13.09 0.62
N PHE A 514 0.05 -12.21 0.35
CA PHE A 514 0.06 -11.36 -0.84
C PHE A 514 0.95 -11.90 -1.96
N ALA A 515 1.66 -13.02 -1.76
CA ALA A 515 2.40 -13.73 -2.79
C ALA A 515 1.47 -14.58 -3.68
N ASP A 516 0.45 -13.94 -4.26
CA ASP A 516 -0.63 -14.61 -4.96
C ASP A 516 -0.96 -13.94 -6.29
N LYS A 517 -0.70 -14.67 -7.38
CA LYS A 517 -0.93 -14.21 -8.75
C LYS A 517 -2.41 -14.17 -9.14
N ASN A 518 -3.31 -14.63 -8.27
CA ASN A 518 -4.76 -14.51 -8.46
C ASN A 518 -5.34 -13.21 -7.88
N LEU A 519 -4.54 -12.34 -7.28
CA LEU A 519 -4.94 -10.97 -6.96
C LEU A 519 -5.18 -10.16 -8.23
N ALA A 520 -6.06 -9.17 -8.16
CA ALA A 520 -6.38 -8.33 -9.31
C ALA A 520 -5.32 -7.24 -9.50
N PHE A 521 -4.84 -6.66 -8.41
CA PHE A 521 -3.69 -5.76 -8.41
C PHE A 521 -2.38 -6.56 -8.37
N ASP A 522 -1.39 -6.16 -9.18
CA ASP A 522 -0.04 -6.73 -9.14
C ASP A 522 0.80 -6.05 -8.04
N PHE A 523 0.91 -6.71 -6.89
CA PHE A 523 1.70 -6.28 -5.73
C PHE A 523 3.21 -6.43 -5.92
N GLU A 524 3.70 -7.11 -6.96
CA GLU A 524 5.13 -7.17 -7.26
C GLU A 524 5.63 -5.84 -7.84
N ARG A 525 4.75 -5.12 -8.54
CA ARG A 525 5.07 -3.89 -9.29
C ARG A 525 4.00 -2.79 -9.11
N PRO A 526 3.78 -2.27 -7.89
CA PRO A 526 2.77 -1.25 -7.63
C PRO A 526 2.76 -0.07 -8.62
N ARG A 527 3.91 0.54 -8.91
CA ARG A 527 3.99 1.70 -9.84
C ARG A 527 3.52 1.36 -11.25
N LYS A 528 3.84 0.15 -11.73
CA LYS A 528 3.39 -0.32 -13.05
C LYS A 528 1.87 -0.51 -13.10
N SER A 529 1.28 -1.04 -12.03
CA SER A 529 -0.18 -1.19 -11.92
C SER A 529 -0.87 0.17 -11.89
N ILE A 530 -0.35 1.13 -11.12
CA ILE A 530 -0.86 2.51 -11.06
C ILE A 530 -0.79 3.17 -12.45
N ALA A 531 0.31 2.98 -13.18
CA ALA A 531 0.44 3.46 -14.55
C ALA A 531 -0.61 2.88 -15.50
N LYS A 532 -0.85 1.58 -15.40
CA LYS A 532 -1.92 0.92 -16.16
C LYS A 532 -3.30 1.50 -15.84
N GLY A 533 -3.56 1.80 -14.57
CA GLY A 533 -4.79 2.46 -14.13
C GLY A 533 -4.94 3.88 -14.70
N ALA A 534 -3.85 4.66 -14.72
CA ALA A 534 -3.85 6.03 -15.24
C ALA A 534 -4.11 6.07 -16.76
N LEU A 535 -3.60 5.07 -17.49
CA LEU A 535 -3.86 4.86 -18.91
C LEU A 535 -5.27 4.29 -19.20
N ARG A 536 -6.08 4.02 -18.17
CA ARG A 536 -7.39 3.35 -18.27
C ARG A 536 -7.32 1.94 -18.87
N GLU A 537 -6.21 1.24 -18.65
CA GLU A 537 -5.94 -0.11 -19.15
C GLU A 537 -6.07 -1.20 -18.06
N PHE A 538 -6.32 -0.80 -16.81
CA PHE A 538 -6.48 -1.71 -15.67
C PHE A 538 -7.93 -2.19 -15.54
N MET A 539 -8.10 -3.49 -15.28
CA MET A 539 -9.42 -4.13 -15.12
C MET A 539 -9.67 -4.46 -13.64
N PRO A 540 -10.56 -3.74 -12.95
CA PRO A 540 -10.88 -4.00 -11.55
C PRO A 540 -11.90 -5.15 -11.39
N GLY A 541 -12.00 -5.68 -10.17
CA GLY A 541 -13.08 -6.57 -9.74
C GLY A 541 -14.30 -5.79 -9.22
N GLY A 542 -15.42 -6.49 -9.02
CA GLY A 542 -16.61 -5.93 -8.37
C GLY A 542 -17.51 -5.02 -9.23
N GLU A 543 -17.26 -4.94 -10.54
CA GLU A 543 -18.13 -4.21 -11.46
C GLU A 543 -19.53 -4.83 -11.57
N ARG A 544 -20.53 -3.99 -11.89
CA ARG A 544 -21.96 -4.37 -11.89
C ARG A 544 -22.59 -4.44 -13.29
N ALA A 545 -21.77 -4.36 -14.34
CA ALA A 545 -22.24 -4.34 -15.73
C ALA A 545 -23.15 -5.54 -16.06
N LEU A 546 -22.87 -6.72 -15.47
CA LEU A 546 -23.62 -7.95 -15.71
C LEU A 546 -25.11 -7.89 -15.33
N ILE A 547 -25.48 -7.02 -14.38
CA ILE A 547 -26.86 -6.91 -13.85
C ILE A 547 -27.51 -5.56 -14.18
N ASN A 548 -26.83 -4.72 -14.97
CA ASN A 548 -27.36 -3.46 -15.45
C ASN A 548 -27.82 -3.59 -16.91
N PRO A 549 -28.84 -2.85 -17.36
CA PRO A 549 -29.15 -2.74 -18.77
C PRO A 549 -27.92 -2.29 -19.56
N ALA A 550 -27.77 -2.79 -20.79
CA ALA A 550 -26.76 -2.25 -21.71
C ALA A 550 -27.02 -0.75 -21.89
N GLY A 551 -26.00 0.06 -21.57
CA GLY A 551 -26.02 1.52 -21.69
C GLY A 551 -25.90 2.02 -23.11
#